data_AF-A0AAW2LCP3-F1
#
_entry.id   AF-A0AAW2LCP3-F1
#
_cell.length_a   1.000
_cell.length_b   1.000
_cell.length_c   1.000
_cell.angle_alpha   90.00
_cell.angle_beta   90.00
_cell.angle_gamma   90.00
#
_symmetry.space_group_name_H-M   'P 1'
#
loop_
_entity.id
_entity.type
_entity.pdbx_description
1 polymer ?
#
loop_
_entity_poly.entity_id
_entity_poly.type
_entity_poly.pdbx_seq_one_letter_code
_entity_poly.pdbx_strand_id
1 'polypeptide(L)'
;MPAGHGQRARTRDLFARPFRKKGPTHLSTYLRIYKIGDYVDVKVNGSIHKGMPHKFYHGRTGRVWNVTKRAIGVEVNKQFLFFFMDIENRTFGIDITLLKYCGSVGQNEALVMVGNRIIKKRIHVRVEHVQPSRCHEEILERIKKNDQLKAEAKAQGKIISTKRQPEGPKPGFMVEGATLETVTPIPYDVVNDLKGGY
;
A
#
# COMPACT_ATOMS: atom_id res chain seq x y z
N MET A 1 -32.82 9.20 -9.76
CA MET A 1 -32.30 8.06 -10.55
C MET A 1 -31.43 7.19 -9.66
N PRO A 2 -31.60 5.86 -9.64
CA PRO A 2 -30.68 4.98 -8.93
C PRO A 2 -29.27 5.09 -9.54
N ALA A 3 -28.23 5.06 -8.69
CA ALA A 3 -26.86 5.19 -9.16
C ALA A 3 -26.40 3.94 -9.93
N GLY A 4 -25.84 4.12 -11.12
CA GLY A 4 -25.23 3.04 -11.89
C GLY A 4 -23.93 2.54 -11.24
N HIS A 5 -23.95 1.37 -10.62
CA HIS A 5 -22.77 0.77 -9.96
C HIS A 5 -21.92 -0.04 -10.96
N GLY A 6 -21.31 0.65 -11.91
CA GLY A 6 -20.41 0.03 -12.89
C GLY A 6 -19.10 -0.47 -12.28
N GLN A 7 -18.80 -1.76 -12.43
CA GLN A 7 -17.58 -2.39 -11.89
C GLN A 7 -16.27 -1.74 -12.40
N ARG A 8 -16.32 -1.13 -13.59
CA ARG A 8 -15.18 -0.45 -14.24
C ARG A 8 -15.40 1.06 -14.41
N ALA A 9 -16.32 1.67 -13.67
CA ALA A 9 -16.50 3.12 -13.70
C ALA A 9 -15.22 3.83 -13.22
N ARG A 10 -14.79 4.89 -13.93
CA ARG A 10 -13.58 5.69 -13.64
C ARG A 10 -12.26 4.90 -13.66
N THR A 11 -12.14 3.86 -14.49
CA THR A 11 -10.90 3.05 -14.59
C THR A 11 -10.08 3.31 -15.85
N ARG A 12 -10.31 4.44 -16.56
CA ARG A 12 -9.63 4.75 -17.83
C ARG A 12 -8.11 4.69 -17.66
N ASP A 13 -7.54 5.48 -16.77
CA ASP A 13 -6.09 5.53 -16.57
C ASP A 13 -5.58 4.39 -15.68
N LEU A 14 -6.40 3.95 -14.72
CA LEU A 14 -6.07 2.85 -13.81
C LEU A 14 -5.74 1.54 -14.52
N PHE A 15 -6.48 1.22 -15.59
CA PHE A 15 -6.31 -0.02 -16.37
C PHE A 15 -5.64 0.20 -17.72
N ALA A 16 -5.47 1.45 -18.17
CA ALA A 16 -4.68 1.74 -19.35
C ALA A 16 -3.23 1.27 -19.16
N ARG A 17 -2.66 0.66 -20.21
CA ARG A 17 -1.23 0.34 -20.22
C ARG A 17 -0.43 1.60 -20.57
N PRO A 18 0.70 1.85 -19.89
CA PRO A 18 1.52 3.01 -20.16
C PRO A 18 2.16 2.94 -21.56
N PHE A 19 2.65 4.08 -22.03
CA PHE A 19 3.36 4.18 -23.30
C PHE A 19 4.53 3.19 -23.37
N ARG A 20 4.78 2.60 -24.54
CA ARG A 20 5.79 1.55 -24.80
C ARG A 20 5.65 0.28 -23.94
N LYS A 21 4.51 0.08 -23.27
CA LYS A 21 4.19 -1.16 -22.54
C LYS A 21 2.91 -1.81 -23.06
N LYS A 22 2.44 -1.44 -24.27
CA LYS A 22 1.33 -2.12 -24.94
C LYS A 22 1.82 -3.44 -25.57
N GLY A 23 0.90 -4.36 -25.83
CA GLY A 23 1.22 -5.67 -26.41
C GLY A 23 1.34 -6.80 -25.37
N PRO A 24 1.92 -7.95 -25.77
CA PRO A 24 1.93 -9.17 -24.96
C PRO A 24 2.68 -8.98 -23.65
N THR A 25 2.24 -9.71 -22.62
CA THR A 25 2.92 -9.80 -21.32
C THR A 25 4.20 -10.60 -21.42
N HIS A 26 5.22 -10.18 -20.68
CA HIS A 26 6.48 -10.93 -20.59
C HIS A 26 6.26 -12.29 -19.90
N LEU A 27 6.95 -13.32 -20.40
CA LEU A 27 6.89 -14.68 -19.85
C LEU A 27 7.32 -14.76 -18.38
N SER A 28 8.19 -13.84 -17.94
CA SER A 28 8.62 -13.76 -16.55
C SER A 28 7.47 -13.60 -15.56
N THR A 29 6.35 -12.96 -15.95
CA THR A 29 5.18 -12.84 -15.08
C THR A 29 4.50 -14.18 -14.85
N TYR A 30 4.45 -15.05 -15.87
CA TYR A 30 3.84 -16.37 -15.78
C TYR A 30 4.71 -17.38 -15.04
N LEU A 31 6.03 -17.30 -15.25
CA LEU A 31 7.00 -18.22 -14.67
C LEU A 31 7.39 -17.84 -13.23
N ARG A 32 6.85 -16.75 -12.69
CA ARG A 32 7.15 -16.33 -11.33
C ARG A 32 6.51 -17.31 -10.34
N ILE A 33 7.35 -17.85 -9.46
CA ILE A 33 6.92 -18.76 -8.40
C ILE A 33 6.41 -17.93 -7.22
N TYR A 34 5.24 -18.28 -6.72
CA TYR A 34 4.64 -17.70 -5.51
C TYR A 34 4.39 -18.79 -4.49
N LYS A 35 4.69 -18.49 -3.23
CA LYS A 35 4.45 -19.37 -2.09
C LYS A 35 3.40 -18.77 -1.17
N ILE A 36 2.78 -19.62 -0.37
CA ILE A 36 1.83 -19.18 0.66
C ILE A 36 2.59 -18.35 1.69
N GLY A 37 2.03 -17.20 2.08
CA GLY A 37 2.65 -16.26 3.00
C GLY A 37 3.51 -15.17 2.33
N ASP A 38 3.81 -15.28 1.04
CA ASP A 38 4.52 -14.23 0.31
C ASP A 38 3.69 -12.94 0.25
N TYR A 39 4.38 -11.81 0.31
CA TYR A 39 3.77 -10.50 0.08
C TYR A 39 3.73 -10.19 -1.41
N VAL A 40 2.55 -9.76 -1.87
CA VAL A 40 2.30 -9.49 -3.28
C VAL A 40 1.49 -8.22 -3.47
N ASP A 41 1.81 -7.50 -4.53
CA ASP A 41 1.09 -6.31 -4.97
C ASP A 41 0.06 -6.69 -6.03
N VAL A 42 -1.17 -6.24 -5.84
CA VAL A 42 -2.26 -6.43 -6.81
C VAL A 42 -2.21 -5.27 -7.81
N LYS A 43 -1.62 -5.51 -8.99
CA LYS A 43 -1.50 -4.52 -10.07
C LYS A 43 -2.11 -5.06 -11.35
N VAL A 44 -3.25 -4.51 -11.73
CA VAL A 44 -4.01 -4.98 -12.89
C VAL A 44 -3.28 -4.68 -14.21
N ASN A 45 -3.33 -5.66 -15.10
CA ASN A 45 -2.89 -5.53 -16.48
C ASN A 45 -4.11 -5.51 -17.40
N GLY A 46 -4.41 -4.35 -17.98
CA GLY A 46 -5.59 -4.17 -18.83
C GLY A 46 -5.62 -5.00 -20.11
N SER A 47 -4.50 -5.62 -20.53
CA SER A 47 -4.45 -6.51 -21.70
C SER A 47 -5.12 -7.86 -21.46
N ILE A 48 -5.33 -8.25 -20.19
CA ILE A 48 -5.89 -9.55 -19.82
C ILE A 48 -7.15 -9.29 -19.01
N HIS A 49 -8.29 -9.76 -19.50
CA HIS A 49 -9.59 -9.42 -18.92
C HIS A 49 -10.06 -10.43 -17.85
N LYS A 50 -9.60 -11.67 -17.93
CA LYS A 50 -10.04 -12.76 -17.03
C LYS A 50 -9.34 -12.64 -15.69
N GLY A 51 -10.07 -12.90 -14.59
CA GLY A 51 -9.52 -12.89 -13.23
C GLY A 51 -8.94 -11.54 -12.79
N MET A 52 -9.39 -10.46 -13.43
CA MET A 52 -9.15 -9.09 -13.00
C MET A 52 -9.85 -8.82 -11.66
N PRO A 53 -9.16 -8.21 -10.69
CA PRO A 53 -9.78 -7.76 -9.45
C PRO A 53 -10.59 -6.48 -9.68
N HIS A 54 -11.52 -6.19 -8.76
CA HIS A 54 -12.21 -4.90 -8.73
C HIS A 54 -11.21 -3.76 -8.47
N LYS A 55 -11.45 -2.58 -9.08
CA LYS A 55 -10.56 -1.42 -9.05
C LYS A 55 -10.11 -0.98 -7.65
N PHE A 56 -10.93 -1.23 -6.63
CA PHE A 56 -10.61 -0.93 -5.23
C PHE A 56 -9.32 -1.61 -4.74
N TYR A 57 -9.03 -2.82 -5.24
CA TYR A 57 -7.88 -3.62 -4.82
C TYR A 57 -6.62 -3.33 -5.63
N HIS A 58 -6.70 -2.49 -6.68
CA HIS A 58 -5.52 -2.11 -7.45
C HIS A 58 -4.56 -1.27 -6.60
N GLY A 59 -3.28 -1.61 -6.65
CA GLY A 59 -2.23 -0.97 -5.86
C GLY A 59 -2.27 -1.34 -4.37
N ARG A 60 -3.04 -2.36 -3.97
CA ARG A 60 -3.01 -2.89 -2.61
C ARG A 60 -2.04 -4.06 -2.52
N THR A 61 -1.24 -4.05 -1.47
CA THR A 61 -0.41 -5.19 -1.08
C THR A 61 -1.22 -6.13 -0.21
N GLY A 62 -1.06 -7.43 -0.42
CA GLY A 62 -1.67 -8.47 0.38
C GLY A 62 -0.72 -9.63 0.62
N ARG A 63 -1.19 -10.62 1.38
CA ARG A 63 -0.48 -11.89 1.58
C ARG A 63 -1.14 -12.99 0.78
N VAL A 64 -0.34 -13.87 0.19
CA VAL A 64 -0.84 -15.05 -0.51
C VAL A 64 -1.42 -16.04 0.51
N TRP A 65 -2.71 -16.37 0.40
CA TRP A 65 -3.37 -17.35 1.26
C TRP A 65 -3.49 -18.72 0.58
N ASN A 66 -3.60 -18.76 -0.75
CA ASN A 66 -3.72 -20.00 -1.52
C ASN A 66 -3.17 -19.81 -2.95
N VAL A 67 -2.68 -20.88 -3.54
CA VAL A 67 -2.15 -20.92 -4.91
C VAL A 67 -2.97 -21.92 -5.71
N THR A 68 -3.56 -21.47 -6.81
CA THR A 68 -4.33 -22.31 -7.73
C THR A 68 -3.59 -22.43 -9.08
N LYS A 69 -4.08 -23.28 -9.98
CA LYS A 69 -3.41 -23.58 -11.27
C LYS A 69 -3.05 -22.33 -12.11
N ARG A 70 -3.87 -21.28 -12.08
CA ARG A 70 -3.69 -20.06 -12.92
C ARG A 70 -3.86 -18.75 -12.14
N ALA A 71 -4.20 -18.83 -10.86
CA ALA A 71 -4.51 -17.67 -10.04
C ALA A 71 -4.00 -17.83 -8.62
N ILE A 72 -3.81 -16.69 -7.97
CA ILE A 72 -3.31 -16.57 -6.62
C ILE A 72 -4.44 -16.02 -5.77
N GLY A 73 -4.72 -16.69 -4.67
CA GLY A 73 -5.57 -16.18 -3.61
C GLY A 73 -4.78 -15.17 -2.79
N VAL A 74 -5.18 -13.91 -2.82
CA VAL A 74 -4.57 -12.82 -2.05
C VAL A 74 -5.53 -12.33 -0.98
N GLU A 75 -5.04 -12.17 0.24
CA GLU A 75 -5.76 -11.57 1.35
C GLU A 75 -5.43 -10.08 1.43
N VAL A 76 -6.45 -9.23 1.28
CA VAL A 76 -6.32 -7.77 1.25
C VAL A 76 -7.37 -7.13 2.16
N ASN A 77 -6.95 -6.10 2.90
CA ASN A 77 -7.84 -5.34 3.77
C ASN A 77 -8.70 -4.35 2.95
N LYS A 78 -10.00 -4.29 3.24
CA LYS A 78 -10.92 -3.28 2.73
C LYS A 78 -11.49 -2.46 3.89
N GLN A 79 -11.28 -1.15 3.84
CA GLN A 79 -11.95 -0.20 4.73
C GLN A 79 -13.36 0.07 4.19
N PHE A 80 -14.37 -0.10 5.04
CA PHE A 80 -15.72 0.39 4.76
C PHE A 80 -15.92 1.69 5.52
N LEU A 81 -16.36 2.73 4.82
CA LEU A 81 -16.91 3.95 5.41
C LEU A 81 -18.40 3.91 5.10
N PHE A 82 -19.28 3.99 6.10
CA PHE A 82 -20.72 4.17 5.84
C PHE A 82 -21.19 5.51 6.42
N PHE A 83 -21.82 6.32 5.58
CA PHE A 83 -22.65 7.47 5.98
C PHE A 83 -24.04 6.90 6.28
N PHE A 84 -24.51 7.04 7.52
CA PHE A 84 -25.89 6.70 7.87
C PHE A 84 -26.80 7.85 7.41
N MET A 85 -27.88 7.55 6.68
CA MET A 85 -29.08 8.37 6.69
C MET A 85 -30.07 7.55 7.49
N ASP A 86 -30.32 7.96 8.73
CA ASP A 86 -31.44 7.47 9.51
C ASP A 86 -32.74 7.78 8.74
N ILE A 87 -33.56 6.76 8.52
CA ILE A 87 -34.82 6.87 7.76
C ILE A 87 -35.94 7.48 8.62
N GLU A 88 -35.77 7.62 9.94
CA GLU A 88 -36.85 8.13 10.81
C GLU A 88 -36.60 9.52 11.41
N ASN A 89 -35.37 9.92 11.74
CA ASN A 89 -35.12 11.25 12.27
C ASN A 89 -33.85 11.83 11.64
N ARG A 90 -34.05 12.87 10.83
CA ARG A 90 -33.04 13.56 10.03
C ARG A 90 -32.08 14.39 10.92
N THR A 91 -31.36 13.74 11.85
CA THR A 91 -30.42 14.36 12.79
C THR A 91 -29.12 13.56 12.87
N PHE A 92 -27.98 14.22 12.63
CA PHE A 92 -26.64 13.64 12.79
C PHE A 92 -26.28 13.54 14.28
N GLY A 93 -26.23 12.33 14.83
CA GLY A 93 -25.83 12.06 16.22
C GLY A 93 -25.10 10.71 16.37
N ILE A 94 -24.25 10.60 17.40
CA ILE A 94 -23.47 9.40 17.73
C ILE A 94 -24.21 8.67 18.86
N ASP A 95 -24.96 7.60 18.55
CA ASP A 95 -25.63 6.80 19.58
C ASP A 95 -24.73 5.65 20.09
N ILE A 96 -24.46 5.70 21.40
CA ILE A 96 -23.56 4.80 22.16
C ILE A 96 -24.34 3.74 22.94
N THR A 97 -25.62 3.53 22.65
CA THR A 97 -26.51 2.66 23.43
C THR A 97 -26.84 1.38 22.66
N LEU A 98 -26.02 0.33 22.86
CA LEU A 98 -26.43 -1.09 22.78
C LEU A 98 -25.27 -2.02 23.22
N LEU A 99 -24.77 -1.78 24.43
CA LEU A 99 -23.78 -2.63 25.11
C LEU A 99 -24.42 -3.47 26.24
N LYS A 100 -25.72 -3.71 26.18
CA LYS A 100 -26.43 -4.56 27.15
C LYS A 100 -27.28 -5.58 26.41
N TYR A 101 -27.20 -6.83 26.90
CA TYR A 101 -27.78 -8.10 26.40
C TYR A 101 -26.98 -8.82 25.31
N CYS A 102 -26.75 -10.13 25.37
CA CYS A 102 -26.77 -11.16 26.41
C CYS A 102 -26.11 -12.38 25.75
N GLY A 103 -25.26 -13.12 26.46
CA GLY A 103 -24.70 -14.36 25.94
C GLY A 103 -25.75 -15.47 25.83
N SER A 104 -25.60 -16.36 24.84
CA SER A 104 -25.71 -17.82 24.98
C SER A 104 -25.76 -18.50 23.60
N VAL A 105 -25.07 -19.65 23.54
CA VAL A 105 -25.14 -20.76 22.56
C VAL A 105 -24.71 -20.48 21.11
N GLY A 106 -23.76 -21.30 20.66
CA GLY A 106 -23.24 -21.26 19.31
C GLY A 106 -24.26 -21.66 18.24
N GLN A 107 -24.13 -21.02 17.09
CA GLN A 107 -24.14 -21.60 15.76
C GLN A 107 -23.52 -20.57 14.83
N ASN A 108 -22.67 -21.05 13.92
CA ASN A 108 -22.17 -20.27 12.81
C ASN A 108 -23.36 -19.73 11.99
N GLU A 109 -23.15 -18.60 11.33
CA GLU A 109 -24.10 -17.90 10.43
C GLU A 109 -24.95 -16.80 11.08
N ALA A 110 -24.30 -15.68 11.40
CA ALA A 110 -24.82 -14.34 11.10
C ALA A 110 -23.72 -13.31 11.32
N LEU A 111 -23.01 -12.91 10.26
CA LEU A 111 -22.22 -11.68 10.28
C LEU A 111 -22.82 -10.69 9.30
N VAL A 112 -23.97 -10.11 9.67
CA VAL A 112 -24.42 -8.85 9.10
C VAL A 112 -24.37 -7.78 10.18
N MET A 113 -23.33 -6.94 10.08
CA MET A 113 -23.21 -5.66 10.76
C MET A 113 -22.19 -4.85 9.96
N VAL A 114 -22.64 -3.94 9.08
CA VAL A 114 -21.76 -3.24 8.13
C VAL A 114 -21.64 -1.76 8.52
N GLY A 115 -20.54 -1.43 9.21
CA GLY A 115 -20.11 -0.08 9.62
C GLY A 115 -18.61 0.17 9.37
N ASN A 116 -18.00 1.15 10.07
CA ASN A 116 -16.60 1.66 9.95
C ASN A 116 -15.48 0.65 10.30
N ARG A 117 -15.59 -0.61 9.88
CA ARG A 117 -14.66 -1.70 10.23
C ARG A 117 -13.74 -2.05 9.06
N ILE A 118 -12.49 -2.40 9.37
CA ILE A 118 -11.54 -2.94 8.40
C ILE A 118 -11.79 -4.44 8.28
N ILE A 119 -12.19 -4.89 7.10
CA ILE A 119 -12.51 -6.30 6.84
C ILE A 119 -11.42 -6.90 5.96
N LYS A 120 -10.87 -8.03 6.38
CA LYS A 120 -9.99 -8.84 5.55
C LYS A 120 -10.82 -9.53 4.47
N LYS A 121 -10.48 -9.29 3.20
CA LYS A 121 -11.16 -9.91 2.05
C LYS A 121 -10.17 -10.83 1.35
N ARG A 122 -10.65 -12.04 1.03
CA ARG A 122 -9.91 -12.98 0.18
C ARG A 122 -10.39 -12.81 -1.25
N ILE A 123 -9.45 -12.55 -2.15
CA ILE A 123 -9.70 -12.36 -3.58
C ILE A 123 -8.85 -13.34 -4.38
N HIS A 124 -9.42 -13.88 -5.45
CA HIS A 124 -8.67 -14.65 -6.43
C HIS A 124 -8.28 -13.73 -7.58
N VAL A 125 -6.98 -13.63 -7.82
CA VAL A 125 -6.40 -12.75 -8.85
C VAL A 125 -5.46 -13.59 -9.69
N ARG A 126 -5.54 -13.48 -11.03
CA ARG A 126 -4.59 -14.21 -11.87
C ARG A 126 -3.17 -13.69 -11.75
N VAL A 127 -2.20 -14.55 -12.05
CA VAL A 127 -0.76 -14.25 -11.95
C VAL A 127 -0.35 -13.01 -12.73
N GLU A 128 -1.04 -12.68 -13.82
CA GLU A 128 -0.71 -11.52 -14.66
C GLU A 128 -1.09 -10.17 -14.03
N HIS A 129 -1.89 -10.20 -12.97
CA HIS A 129 -2.30 -9.03 -12.20
C HIS A 129 -1.64 -8.97 -10.82
N VAL A 130 -0.66 -9.83 -10.58
CA VAL A 130 0.07 -9.93 -9.32
C VAL A 130 1.54 -9.63 -9.58
N GLN A 131 2.15 -8.85 -8.71
CA GLN A 131 3.59 -8.55 -8.72
C GLN A 131 4.17 -8.91 -7.36
N PRO A 132 5.39 -9.49 -7.28
CA PRO A 132 6.04 -9.71 -6.00
C PRO A 132 6.39 -8.34 -5.38
N SER A 133 6.04 -8.13 -4.11
CA SER A 133 6.32 -6.87 -3.44
C SER A 133 7.74 -6.86 -2.89
N ARG A 134 8.50 -5.79 -3.13
CA ARG A 134 9.86 -5.62 -2.59
C ARG A 134 9.93 -5.00 -1.20
N CYS A 135 8.80 -4.57 -0.64
CA CYS A 135 8.74 -3.88 0.65
C CYS A 135 9.19 -4.77 1.83
N HIS A 136 9.12 -6.10 1.70
CA HIS A 136 9.52 -7.04 2.74
C HIS A 136 10.95 -7.57 2.57
N GLU A 137 11.54 -7.44 1.37
CA GLU A 137 12.88 -7.97 1.06
C GLU A 137 13.94 -7.29 1.95
N GLU A 138 13.91 -5.96 2.07
CA GLU A 138 14.84 -5.19 2.91
C GLU A 138 14.75 -5.58 4.39
N ILE A 139 13.54 -5.87 4.88
CA ILE A 139 13.31 -6.29 6.27
C ILE A 139 13.94 -7.66 6.51
N LEU A 140 13.75 -8.61 5.59
CA LEU A 140 14.31 -9.95 5.69
C LEU A 140 15.84 -9.93 5.64
N GLU A 141 16.42 -9.15 4.71
CA GLU A 141 17.86 -8.98 4.63
C GLU A 141 18.44 -8.37 5.89
N ARG A 142 17.74 -7.38 6.48
CA ARG A 142 18.14 -6.78 7.75
C ARG A 142 18.08 -7.77 8.90
N ILE A 143 17.03 -8.61 8.98
CA ILE A 143 16.94 -9.65 10.02
C ILE A 143 18.13 -10.60 9.92
N LYS A 144 18.46 -11.08 8.71
CA LYS A 144 19.62 -11.95 8.47
C LYS A 144 20.94 -11.31 8.92
N LYS A 145 21.19 -10.05 8.52
CA LYS A 145 22.38 -9.30 8.94
C LYS A 145 22.44 -9.11 10.45
N ASN A 146 21.31 -8.78 11.07
CA ASN A 146 21.22 -8.59 12.52
C ASN A 146 21.49 -9.88 13.29
N ASP A 147 20.99 -11.01 12.81
CA ASP A 147 21.19 -12.30 13.45
C ASP A 147 22.63 -12.78 13.33
N GLN A 148 23.30 -12.51 12.19
CA GLN A 148 24.75 -12.71 12.02
C GLN A 148 25.56 -11.89 13.04
N LEU A 149 25.29 -10.58 13.15
CA LEU A 149 25.98 -9.71 14.10
C LEU A 149 25.79 -10.15 15.56
N LYS A 150 24.59 -10.64 15.92
CA LYS A 150 24.33 -11.18 17.26
C LYS A 150 25.10 -12.47 17.52
N ALA A 151 25.20 -13.35 16.51
CA ALA A 151 25.95 -14.60 16.63
C ALA A 151 27.45 -14.34 16.82
N GLU A 152 28.01 -13.42 16.03
CA GLU A 152 29.42 -12.99 16.14
C GLU A 152 29.71 -12.32 17.48
N ALA A 153 28.81 -11.43 17.94
CA ALA A 153 28.94 -10.78 19.24
C ALA A 153 28.91 -11.78 20.39
N LYS A 154 28.02 -12.78 20.31
CA LYS A 154 27.91 -13.86 21.30
C LYS A 154 29.18 -14.71 21.33
N ALA A 155 29.78 -15.00 20.17
CA ALA A 155 31.05 -15.72 20.10
C ALA A 155 32.22 -14.91 20.70
N GLN A 156 32.20 -13.57 20.55
CA GLN A 156 33.20 -12.66 21.14
C GLN A 156 32.90 -12.27 22.60
N GLY A 157 31.75 -12.66 23.16
CA GLY A 157 31.31 -12.25 24.51
C GLY A 157 30.91 -10.78 24.64
N LYS A 158 30.67 -10.07 23.53
CA LYS A 158 30.27 -8.65 23.52
C LYS A 158 28.76 -8.50 23.46
N ILE A 159 28.22 -7.47 24.12
CA ILE A 159 26.81 -7.09 24.03
C ILE A 159 26.66 -6.04 22.92
N ILE A 160 25.83 -6.32 21.90
CA ILE A 160 25.58 -5.41 20.76
C ILE A 160 24.10 -4.99 20.72
N SER A 161 23.85 -3.70 20.42
CA SER A 161 22.53 -3.17 20.09
C SER A 161 22.32 -3.14 18.58
N THR A 162 21.29 -3.82 18.08
CA THR A 162 20.92 -3.85 16.65
C THR A 162 19.73 -2.93 16.31
N LYS A 163 19.34 -2.06 17.24
CA LYS A 163 18.26 -1.09 17.02
C LYS A 163 18.77 0.03 16.11
N ARG A 164 17.95 0.41 15.13
CA ARG A 164 18.22 1.57 14.26
C ARG A 164 18.22 2.84 15.10
N GLN A 165 19.26 3.65 14.96
CA GLN A 165 19.31 4.98 15.54
C GLN A 165 18.84 6.00 14.48
N PRO A 166 18.07 7.03 14.88
CA PRO A 166 17.85 8.17 14.00
C PRO A 166 19.17 8.86 13.67
N GLU A 167 19.19 9.66 12.61
CA GLU A 167 20.36 10.45 12.27
C GLU A 167 20.68 11.40 13.44
N GLY A 168 21.89 11.30 13.96
CA GLY A 168 22.37 12.17 15.04
C GLY A 168 22.76 13.55 14.52
N PRO A 169 23.12 14.49 15.42
CA PRO A 169 23.70 15.76 15.00
C PRO A 169 24.97 15.49 14.18
N LYS A 170 25.14 16.24 13.09
CA LYS A 170 26.36 16.16 12.29
C LYS A 170 27.56 16.45 13.19
N PRO A 171 28.63 15.62 13.14
CA PRO A 171 29.84 15.91 13.90
C PRO A 171 30.46 17.22 13.38
N GLY A 172 31.22 17.89 14.26
CA GLY A 172 32.02 19.04 13.83
C GLY A 172 33.00 18.62 12.73
N PHE A 173 33.12 19.43 11.69
CA PHE A 173 34.09 19.24 10.63
C PHE A 173 34.88 20.53 10.43
N MET A 174 36.19 20.39 10.17
CA MET A 174 37.04 21.52 9.84
C MET A 174 36.92 21.80 8.34
N VAL A 175 36.81 23.08 7.97
CA VAL A 175 36.82 23.53 6.58
C VAL A 175 38.18 24.17 6.31
N GLU A 176 39.04 23.46 5.59
CA GLU A 176 40.33 23.99 5.16
C GLU A 176 40.21 24.54 3.73
N GLY A 177 40.74 25.75 3.51
CA GLY A 177 40.90 26.32 2.15
C GLY A 177 39.65 26.91 1.49
N ALA A 178 38.58 27.21 2.23
CA ALA A 178 37.41 27.89 1.65
C ALA A 178 37.72 29.36 1.35
N THR A 179 37.71 29.74 0.06
CA THR A 179 37.61 31.14 -0.36
C THR A 179 36.23 31.65 0.04
N LEU A 180 36.20 32.54 1.04
CA LEU A 180 34.96 33.16 1.51
C LEU A 180 34.49 34.18 0.45
N GLU A 181 33.50 33.81 -0.34
CA GLU A 181 32.82 34.74 -1.25
C GLU A 181 31.71 35.48 -0.50
N THR A 182 31.90 36.79 -0.31
CA THR A 182 30.88 37.66 0.28
C THR A 182 29.81 37.96 -0.78
N VAL A 183 28.67 37.26 -0.71
CA VAL A 183 27.51 37.55 -1.56
C VAL A 183 26.65 38.62 -0.90
N THR A 184 26.49 39.77 -1.55
CA THR A 184 25.55 40.82 -1.13
C THR A 184 24.16 40.55 -1.73
N PRO A 185 23.06 40.86 -1.01
CA PRO A 185 21.72 40.71 -1.57
C PRO A 185 21.55 41.69 -2.74
N ILE A 186 21.14 41.15 -3.90
CA ILE A 186 20.77 41.97 -5.06
C ILE A 186 19.41 42.62 -4.75
N PRO A 187 19.25 43.95 -4.96
CA PRO A 187 17.96 44.62 -4.76
C PRO A 187 16.90 44.09 -5.74
N TYR A 188 15.63 44.10 -5.33
CA TYR A 188 14.53 43.68 -6.18
C TYR A 188 14.37 44.64 -7.37
N ASP A 189 14.50 44.10 -8.59
CA ASP A 189 14.05 44.78 -9.79
C ASP A 189 12.57 44.45 -10.03
N VAL A 190 11.75 45.49 -10.22
CA VAL A 190 10.35 45.32 -10.63
C VAL A 190 10.33 44.95 -12.10
N VAL A 191 10.38 43.65 -12.40
CA VAL A 191 10.19 43.16 -13.76
C VAL A 191 8.70 43.19 -14.07
N ASN A 192 8.28 44.14 -14.90
CA ASN A 192 6.97 44.09 -15.54
C ASN A 192 7.01 43.03 -16.64
N ASP A 193 6.75 41.77 -16.29
CA ASP A 193 6.56 40.69 -17.28
C ASP A 193 5.32 40.90 -18.17
N LEU A 194 4.54 41.95 -17.89
CA LEU A 194 3.38 42.39 -18.67
C LEU A 194 3.50 43.88 -19.01
N LYS A 195 4.37 44.23 -19.95
CA LYS A 195 4.23 45.46 -20.75
C LYS A 195 4.21 45.13 -22.24
N GLY A 196 3.09 44.57 -22.65
CA GLY A 196 2.54 44.70 -23.99
C GLY A 196 1.03 44.67 -23.82
N GLY A 197 0.33 45.72 -24.24
CA GLY A 197 -1.13 45.69 -24.33
C GLY A 197 -1.57 44.58 -25.29
N TYR A 198 -2.78 44.07 -25.02
CA TYR A 198 -3.45 42.86 -25.54
C TYR A 198 -3.13 41.57 -24.80
#